data_AF-A0A497A440-F1
#
_entry.id   AF-A0A497A440-F1
#
_cell.length_a   1.000
_cell.length_b   1.000
_cell.length_c   1.000
_cell.angle_alpha   90.00
_cell.angle_beta   90.00
_cell.angle_gamma   90.00
#
_symmetry.space_group_name_H-M   'P 1'
#
loop_
_entity.id
_entity.type
_entity.pdbx_description
1 polymer ?
#
loop_
_entity_poly.entity_id
_entity_poly.type
_entity_poly.pdbx_seq_one_letter_code
_entity_poly.pdbx_strand_id
1 'polypeptide(L)'
;MQIRKTYTDVNPKLLYDEVRDFTLKQGATIGESKLETYLLPDNTSSFMFRGNLTFKVPVGQNKAEKECLRAHIVGMTKGETKLIFDIDDELFPEEKVAALQDDLDFIFGSYEAGAAEEEV
;
A
#
# COMPACT_ATOMS: atom_id res chain seq x y z
N MET A 1 -9.11 5.82 9.69
CA MET A 1 -8.41 4.60 10.15
C MET A 1 -7.04 4.51 9.50
N GLN A 2 -6.01 3.98 10.18
CA GLN A 2 -4.69 3.78 9.56
C GLN A 2 -4.20 2.36 9.81
N ILE A 3 -3.83 1.64 8.75
CA ILE A 3 -3.34 0.25 8.77
C ILE A 3 -1.87 0.23 8.40
N ARG A 4 -1.09 -0.61 9.08
CA ARG A 4 0.33 -0.78 8.82
C ARG A 4 0.62 -2.27 8.62
N LYS A 5 1.19 -2.60 7.48
CA LYS A 5 1.61 -3.95 7.10
C LYS A 5 3.11 -3.92 6.80
N THR A 6 3.84 -4.96 7.21
CA THR A 6 5.27 -5.08 6.93
C THR A 6 5.50 -6.42 6.25
N TYR A 7 6.15 -6.36 5.10
CA TYR A 7 6.46 -7.53 4.28
C TYR A 7 7.97 -7.68 4.15
N THR A 8 8.46 -8.90 4.07
CA THR A 8 9.89 -9.20 3.87
C THR A 8 10.08 -9.88 2.53
N ASP A 9 11.11 -9.47 1.78
CA ASP A 9 11.41 -10.01 0.44
C ASP A 9 10.33 -9.71 -0.63
N VAL A 10 9.36 -8.84 -0.32
CA VAL A 10 8.36 -8.38 -1.28
C VAL A 10 8.89 -7.24 -2.13
N ASN A 11 8.76 -7.38 -3.45
CA ASN A 11 9.11 -6.33 -4.39
C ASN A 11 8.16 -5.13 -4.22
N PRO A 12 8.65 -3.96 -3.77
CA PRO A 12 7.82 -2.79 -3.49
C PRO A 12 7.12 -2.26 -4.74
N LYS A 13 7.68 -2.50 -5.93
CA LYS A 13 7.06 -2.11 -7.20
C LYS A 13 5.86 -3.00 -7.54
N LEU A 14 5.93 -4.28 -7.23
CA LEU A 14 4.83 -5.22 -7.45
C LEU A 14 3.71 -4.93 -6.45
N LEU A 15 4.05 -4.75 -5.17
CA LEU A 15 3.10 -4.31 -4.14
C LEU A 15 2.38 -3.00 -4.52
N TYR A 16 3.11 -2.03 -5.08
CA TYR A 16 2.52 -0.79 -5.58
C TYR A 16 1.50 -1.01 -6.70
N ASP A 17 1.80 -1.90 -7.65
CA ASP A 17 0.92 -2.20 -8.77
C ASP A 17 -0.35 -2.92 -8.31
N GLU A 18 -0.22 -3.91 -7.42
CA GLU A 18 -1.34 -4.65 -6.83
C GLU A 18 -2.26 -3.73 -6.00
N VAL A 19 -1.69 -2.92 -5.09
CA VAL A 19 -2.47 -1.97 -4.30
C VAL A 19 -3.25 -1.01 -5.19
N ARG A 20 -2.63 -0.55 -6.28
CA ARG A 20 -3.27 0.31 -7.26
C ARG A 20 -4.44 -0.40 -7.94
N ASP A 21 -4.25 -1.62 -8.42
CA ASP A 21 -5.28 -2.39 -9.13
C ASP A 21 -6.46 -2.75 -8.21
N PHE A 22 -6.18 -3.21 -6.99
CA PHE A 22 -7.23 -3.51 -6.01
C PHE A 22 -8.05 -2.29 -5.66
N THR A 23 -7.41 -1.14 -5.45
CA THR A 23 -8.15 0.07 -5.10
C THR A 23 -8.99 0.59 -6.28
N LEU A 24 -8.51 0.44 -7.53
CA LEU A 24 -9.30 0.70 -8.73
C LEU A 24 -10.49 -0.25 -8.85
N LYS A 25 -10.30 -1.55 -8.56
CA LYS A 25 -11.34 -2.59 -8.57
C LYS A 25 -12.45 -2.30 -7.55
N GLN A 26 -12.12 -1.69 -6.42
CA GLN A 26 -13.09 -1.23 -5.41
C GLN A 26 -13.88 0.03 -5.82
N GLY A 27 -13.63 0.56 -7.04
CA GLY A 27 -14.34 1.70 -7.61
C GLY A 27 -13.80 3.06 -7.17
N ALA A 28 -12.60 3.11 -6.59
CA ALA A 28 -11.92 4.37 -6.29
C ALA A 28 -11.08 4.84 -7.49
N THR A 29 -10.94 6.14 -7.64
CA THR A 29 -10.14 6.75 -8.70
C THR A 29 -8.77 7.12 -8.14
N ILE A 30 -7.71 6.91 -8.91
CA ILE A 30 -6.37 7.36 -8.53
C ILE A 30 -6.32 8.88 -8.62
N GLY A 31 -6.13 9.56 -7.49
CA GLY A 31 -5.97 11.00 -7.42
C GLY A 31 -4.52 11.44 -7.62
N GLU A 32 -3.60 10.85 -6.87
CA GLU A 32 -2.16 11.10 -6.98
C GLU A 32 -1.41 9.77 -6.93
N SER A 33 -0.39 9.61 -7.78
CA SER A 33 0.43 8.41 -7.81
C SER A 33 1.89 8.82 -7.98
N LYS A 34 2.68 8.67 -6.91
CA LYS A 34 4.08 9.08 -6.85
C LYS A 34 4.93 7.88 -6.48
N LEU A 35 5.82 7.47 -7.37
CA LEU A 35 6.82 6.43 -7.10
C LEU A 35 8.21 7.04 -7.22
N GLU A 36 8.90 7.18 -6.09
CA GLU A 36 10.26 7.69 -6.01
C GLU A 36 11.21 6.55 -5.66
N THR A 37 12.30 6.43 -6.41
CA THR A 37 13.36 5.45 -6.13
C THR A 37 14.63 6.23 -5.83
N TYR A 38 15.20 6.01 -4.65
CA TYR A 38 16.40 6.67 -4.18
C TYR A 38 17.53 5.66 -4.05
N LEU A 39 18.73 6.08 -4.43
CA LEU A 39 19.96 5.38 -4.12
C LEU A 39 20.42 5.82 -2.73
N LEU A 40 20.61 4.87 -1.82
CA LEU A 40 21.18 5.20 -0.52
C LEU A 40 22.68 5.50 -0.69
N PRO A 41 23.18 6.64 -0.15
CA PRO A 41 24.55 7.09 -0.39
C PRO A 41 25.63 6.22 0.26
N ASP A 42 25.26 5.32 1.18
CA ASP A 42 26.22 4.62 2.06
C ASP A 42 26.56 3.18 1.60
N ASN A 43 25.75 2.56 0.73
CA ASN A 43 26.02 1.20 0.23
C ASN A 43 25.52 1.04 -1.22
N THR A 44 26.45 0.73 -2.12
CA THR A 44 26.36 0.76 -3.59
C THR A 44 25.36 -0.23 -4.23
N SER A 45 24.41 -0.80 -3.49
CA SER A 45 23.43 -1.78 -4.00
C SER A 45 22.07 -1.76 -3.29
N SER A 46 21.80 -0.77 -2.44
CA SER A 46 20.52 -0.66 -1.74
C SER A 46 19.67 0.46 -2.34
N PHE A 47 18.63 0.06 -3.06
CA PHE A 47 17.62 0.95 -3.64
C PHE A 47 16.46 1.07 -2.65
N MET A 48 16.16 2.29 -2.23
CA MET A 48 14.98 2.59 -1.43
C MET A 48 13.84 3.02 -2.35
N PHE A 49 12.73 2.31 -2.27
CA PHE A 49 11.50 2.59 -2.99
C PHE A 49 10.53 3.29 -2.06
N ARG A 50 9.95 4.38 -2.55
CA ARG A 50 8.91 5.15 -1.88
C ARG A 50 7.74 5.35 -2.83
N GLY A 51 6.69 4.56 -2.65
CA GLY A 51 5.41 4.74 -3.32
C GLY A 51 4.46 5.54 -2.44
N ASN A 52 3.77 6.51 -3.01
CA ASN A 52 2.65 7.22 -2.40
C ASN A 52 1.51 7.22 -3.41
N LEU A 53 0.43 6.53 -3.09
CA LEU A 53 -0.79 6.44 -3.86
C LEU A 53 -1.89 7.10 -3.07
N THR A 54 -2.59 8.00 -3.69
CA THR A 54 -3.72 8.70 -3.12
C THR A 54 -4.92 8.42 -3.99
N PHE A 55 -6.00 7.97 -3.38
CA PHE A 55 -7.24 7.61 -4.03
C PHE A 55 -8.35 8.55 -3.62
N LYS A 56 -9.16 8.90 -4.60
CA LYS A 56 -10.29 9.79 -4.46
C LYS A 56 -11.55 9.07 -4.89
N VAL A 57 -12.64 9.33 -4.19
CA VAL A 57 -13.97 8.87 -4.59
C VAL A 57 -14.87 10.07 -4.82
N PRO A 58 -15.71 10.03 -5.86
CA PRO A 58 -16.73 11.05 -6.05
C PRO A 58 -17.78 10.87 -4.95
N VAL A 59 -17.85 11.82 -4.01
CA VAL A 59 -18.86 11.80 -2.95
C VAL A 59 -20.03 12.72 -3.30
N GLY A 60 -21.19 12.11 -3.49
CA GLY A 60 -22.45 12.78 -3.77
C GLY A 60 -22.61 13.30 -5.21
N GLN A 61 -23.74 13.96 -5.48
CA GLN A 61 -24.11 14.50 -6.79
C GLN A 61 -23.21 15.67 -7.25
N ASN A 62 -22.39 16.22 -6.35
CA ASN A 62 -21.63 17.45 -6.60
C ASN A 62 -20.19 17.22 -7.09
N LYS A 63 -19.81 15.96 -7.43
CA LYS A 63 -18.45 15.60 -7.90
C LYS A 63 -17.32 16.15 -7.03
N ALA A 64 -17.54 16.32 -5.73
CA ALA A 64 -16.47 16.64 -4.81
C ALA A 64 -15.61 15.38 -4.68
N GLU A 65 -14.47 15.37 -5.36
CA GLU A 65 -13.46 14.33 -5.24
C GLU A 65 -12.81 14.47 -3.87
N LYS A 66 -13.27 13.67 -2.91
CA LYS A 66 -12.64 13.61 -1.60
C LYS A 66 -11.62 12.47 -1.58
N GLU A 67 -10.46 12.76 -1.00
CA GLU A 67 -9.43 11.76 -0.71
C GLU A 67 -9.99 10.78 0.32
N CYS A 68 -10.02 9.50 -0.02
CA CYS A 68 -10.63 8.46 0.80
C CYS A 68 -9.64 7.41 1.28
N LEU A 69 -8.55 7.21 0.54
CA LEU A 69 -7.51 6.25 0.88
C LEU A 69 -6.17 6.75 0.38
N ARG A 70 -5.14 6.58 1.18
CA ARG A 70 -3.76 6.89 0.84
C ARG A 70 -2.86 5.73 1.23
N ALA A 71 -2.22 5.12 0.26
CA ALA A 71 -1.26 4.06 0.45
C ALA A 71 0.17 4.59 0.33
N HIS A 72 0.93 4.49 1.41
CA HIS A 72 2.34 4.84 1.46
C HIS A 72 3.16 3.56 1.60
N ILE A 73 3.95 3.28 0.58
CA ILE A 73 4.83 2.12 0.46
C ILE A 73 6.27 2.60 0.63
N VAL A 74 7.02 2.05 1.58
CA VAL A 74 8.44 2.33 1.77
C VAL A 74 9.16 1.01 1.94
N GLY A 75 10.04 0.67 1.01
CA GLY A 75 10.72 -0.62 1.06
C GLY A 75 12.01 -0.66 0.27
N MET A 76 12.71 -1.78 0.37
CA MET A 76 13.94 -2.04 -0.38
C MET A 76 13.75 -3.34 -1.17
N THR A 77 14.33 -3.47 -2.36
CA THR A 77 14.22 -4.72 -3.15
C THR A 77 14.84 -5.93 -2.45
N LYS A 78 15.81 -5.72 -1.56
CA LYS A 78 16.44 -6.75 -0.72
C LYS A 78 16.28 -6.36 0.74
N GLY A 79 15.10 -6.58 1.31
CA GLY A 79 14.84 -6.25 2.71
C GLY A 79 13.35 -6.19 3.04
N GLU A 80 13.02 -5.31 3.98
CA GLU A 80 11.65 -5.08 4.44
C GLU A 80 10.96 -4.01 3.59
N THR A 81 9.71 -4.28 3.23
CA THR A 81 8.78 -3.35 2.60
C THR A 81 7.64 -3.05 3.56
N LYS A 82 7.57 -1.80 4.01
CA LYS A 82 6.51 -1.29 4.88
C LYS A 82 5.42 -0.65 4.04
N LEU A 83 4.19 -1.06 4.29
CA LEU A 83 2.99 -0.53 3.67
C LEU A 83 2.14 0.14 4.76
N ILE A 84 1.77 1.38 4.53
CA ILE A 84 0.95 2.18 5.43
C ILE A 84 -0.26 2.64 4.64
N PHE A 85 -1.43 2.19 5.01
CA PHE A 85 -2.69 2.74 4.50
C PHE A 85 -3.23 3.75 5.49
N ASP A 86 -3.53 4.94 5.02
CA ASP A 86 -4.31 5.94 5.72
C ASP A 86 -5.66 6.03 5.02
N ILE A 87 -6.74 5.77 5.73
CA ILE A 87 -8.07 5.55 5.16
C ILE A 87 -9.06 6.44 5.88
N ASP A 88 -9.90 7.12 5.13
CA ASP A 88 -10.97 7.93 5.66
C ASP A 88 -12.25 7.10 5.76
N ASP A 89 -12.63 6.72 6.98
CA ASP A 89 -13.76 5.81 7.25
C ASP A 89 -15.10 6.41 6.80
N GLU A 90 -15.20 7.75 6.74
CA GLU A 90 -16.40 8.44 6.27
C GLU A 90 -16.62 8.26 4.75
N LEU A 91 -15.55 7.97 4.00
CA LEU A 91 -15.56 7.91 2.53
C LEU A 91 -15.26 6.51 1.99
N PHE A 92 -14.58 5.69 2.79
CA PHE A 92 -14.14 4.35 2.41
C PHE A 92 -14.48 3.36 3.53
N PRO A 93 -15.60 2.62 3.41
CA PRO A 93 -16.08 1.77 4.48
C PRO A 93 -15.11 0.61 4.74
N GLU A 94 -15.07 0.18 6.00
CA GLU A 94 -14.20 -0.90 6.50
C GLU A 94 -14.33 -2.20 5.69
N GLU A 95 -15.50 -2.47 5.10
CA GLU A 95 -15.74 -3.64 4.24
C GLU A 95 -14.84 -3.66 2.98
N LYS A 96 -14.62 -2.51 2.35
CA LYS A 96 -13.70 -2.38 1.20
C LYS A 96 -12.24 -2.43 1.65
N VAL A 97 -11.96 -1.93 2.84
CA VAL A 97 -10.64 -1.98 3.46
C VAL A 97 -10.26 -3.43 3.78
N ALA A 98 -11.20 -4.18 4.34
CA ALA A 98 -11.05 -5.59 4.64
C ALA A 98 -10.84 -6.39 3.35
N ALA A 99 -11.64 -6.14 2.30
CA ALA A 99 -11.44 -6.79 1.00
C ALA A 99 -10.06 -6.49 0.40
N LEU A 100 -9.60 -5.23 0.45
CA LEU A 100 -8.27 -4.85 -0.03
C LEU A 100 -7.15 -5.50 0.79
N GLN A 101 -7.31 -5.59 2.11
CA GLN A 101 -6.36 -6.30 2.96
C GLN A 101 -6.35 -7.80 2.70
N ASP A 102 -7.51 -8.42 2.47
CA ASP A 102 -7.67 -9.84 2.17
C ASP A 102 -7.04 -10.19 0.81
N ASP A 103 -7.28 -9.38 -0.23
CA ASP A 103 -6.61 -9.50 -1.53
C ASP A 103 -5.08 -9.39 -1.38
N LEU A 104 -4.58 -8.45 -0.54
CA LEU A 104 -3.14 -8.31 -0.28
C LEU A 104 -2.59 -9.47 0.54
N ASP A 105 -3.33 -10.00 1.51
CA ASP A 105 -2.94 -11.15 2.32
C ASP A 105 -2.93 -12.43 1.48
N PHE A 106 -3.85 -12.54 0.53
CA PHE A 106 -3.88 -13.65 -0.42
C PHE A 106 -2.63 -13.70 -1.31
N ILE A 107 -2.13 -12.55 -1.75
CA ILE A 107 -0.93 -12.46 -2.63
C ILE A 107 0.37 -12.43 -1.82
N PHE A 108 0.41 -11.62 -0.76
CA PHE A 108 1.61 -11.30 0.00
C PHE A 108 1.63 -11.89 1.41
N GLY A 109 0.58 -12.57 1.87
CA GLY A 109 0.53 -13.16 3.22
C GLY A 109 1.63 -14.19 3.45
N SER A 110 2.07 -14.89 2.38
CA SER A 110 3.24 -15.79 2.44
C SER A 110 4.59 -15.05 2.62
N TYR A 111 4.60 -13.73 2.44
CA TYR A 111 5.75 -12.85 2.57
C TYR A 111 5.56 -11.79 3.66
N GLU A 112 4.42 -11.81 4.36
CA GLU A 112 4.23 -10.98 5.53
C GLU A 112 5.32 -11.39 6.52
N ALA A 113 6.05 -10.39 7.01
CA ALA A 113 7.07 -10.62 8.00
C ALA A 113 6.34 -11.12 9.25
N GLY A 114 6.23 -12.45 9.39
CA GLY A 114 5.51 -13.08 10.47
C GLY A 114 5.92 -12.43 11.77
N ALA A 115 4.93 -12.03 12.57
CA ALA A 115 5.13 -11.91 13.99
C ALA A 115 5.71 -13.26 14.45
N ALA A 116 7.03 -13.28 14.72
CA ALA A 116 7.77 -14.32 15.41
C ALA A 116 7.24 -15.76 15.19
N GLU A 117 7.75 -16.45 14.18
CA GLU A 117 8.07 -17.86 14.37
C GLU A 117 9.54 -17.95 14.80
N GLU A 118 9.73 -17.67 16.09
CA GLU A 118 10.80 -18.28 16.87
C GLU A 118 10.47 -19.77 16.93
N GLU A 119 11.07 -20.60 16.06
CA GLU A 119 11.08 -22.04 16.26
C GLU A 119 12.49 -22.63 16.07
N VAL A 120 13.00 -23.05 17.24
CA VAL A 120 13.99 -24.09 17.63
C VAL A 120 15.48 -23.96 17.29
#